data_AF-A0A921GF53-F1
#
_entry.id   AF-A0A921GF53-F1
#
_cell.length_a   1.000
_cell.length_b   1.000
_cell.length_c   1.000
_cell.angle_alpha   90.00
_cell.angle_beta   90.00
_cell.angle_gamma   90.00
#
_symmetry.space_group_name_H-M   'P 1'
#
loop_
_entity.id
_entity.type
_entity.pdbx_description
1 polymer ?
#
loop_
_entity_poly.entity_id
_entity_poly.type
_entity_poly.pdbx_seq_one_letter_code
_entity_poly.pdbx_strand_id
1 'polypeptide(L)'
;MTIDEASKRYNIPLNILHEYERWGLCNAVKKVMGAWQYDDTDLERLSLIMTLHDIGFESSEIEIYMKLLLEKENSEDQRLKILEDKRRNILDDIHLKEKQLNYLDYLRYNIYK
;
A
#
# COMPACT_ATOMS: atom_id res chain seq x y z
N MET A 1 1.15 -18.88 11.81
CA MET A 1 1.21 -19.34 10.40
C MET A 1 2.55 -18.95 9.80
N THR A 2 3.19 -19.79 9.00
CA THR A 2 4.49 -19.48 8.35
C THR A 2 4.33 -18.52 7.16
N ILE A 3 5.44 -17.96 6.64
CA ILE A 3 5.43 -17.07 5.47
C ILE A 3 4.89 -17.75 4.21
N ASP A 4 5.28 -19.00 3.97
CA ASP A 4 4.79 -19.78 2.83
C ASP A 4 3.31 -20.11 2.94
N GLU A 5 2.83 -20.43 4.15
CA GLU A 5 1.41 -20.67 4.41
C GLU A 5 0.60 -19.38 4.25
N ALA A 6 1.09 -18.25 4.75
CA ALA A 6 0.44 -16.95 4.60
C ALA A 6 0.31 -16.57 3.12
N SER A 7 1.41 -16.71 2.37
CA SER A 7 1.43 -16.44 0.94
C SER A 7 0.46 -17.32 0.17
N LYS A 8 0.46 -18.64 0.42
CA LYS A 8 -0.42 -19.59 -0.30
C LYS A 8 -1.88 -19.43 0.08
N ARG A 9 -2.18 -19.24 1.37
CA ARG A 9 -3.56 -19.25 1.87
C ARG A 9 -4.30 -17.94 1.60
N TYR A 10 -3.58 -16.82 1.63
CA TYR A 10 -4.15 -15.48 1.48
C TYR A 10 -3.74 -14.79 0.18
N ASN A 11 -2.98 -15.49 -0.67
CA ASN A 11 -2.45 -14.96 -1.93
C ASN A 11 -1.64 -13.67 -1.76
N ILE A 12 -0.93 -13.56 -0.63
CA ILE A 12 -0.09 -12.39 -0.32
C ILE A 12 1.27 -12.61 -0.97
N PRO A 13 1.76 -11.66 -1.79
CA PRO A 13 3.08 -11.76 -2.39
C PRO A 13 4.20 -11.85 -1.35
N LEU A 14 5.19 -12.72 -1.58
CA LEU A 14 6.32 -12.92 -0.65
C LEU A 14 7.13 -11.62 -0.42
N ASN A 15 7.24 -10.75 -1.42
CA ASN A 15 7.91 -9.45 -1.25
C ASN A 15 7.21 -8.58 -0.21
N ILE A 16 5.86 -8.55 -0.18
CA ILE A 16 5.09 -7.79 0.81
C ILE A 16 5.31 -8.37 2.22
N LEU A 17 5.32 -9.70 2.35
CA LEU A 17 5.60 -10.37 3.62
C LEU A 17 7.01 -10.05 4.13
N HIS A 18 8.02 -10.04 3.24
CA HIS A 18 9.39 -9.68 3.60
C HIS A 18 9.55 -8.19 3.93
N GLU A 19 8.88 -7.28 3.22
CA GLU A 19 8.85 -5.86 3.57
C GLU A 19 8.26 -5.66 4.97
N TYR A 20 7.14 -6.33 5.26
CA TYR A 20 6.49 -6.29 6.56
C TYR A 20 7.41 -6.78 7.70
N GLU A 21 8.10 -7.90 7.50
CA GLU A 21 9.09 -8.40 8.46
C GLU A 21 10.28 -7.43 8.64
N ARG A 22 10.76 -6.83 7.53
CA ARG A 22 11.91 -5.92 7.51
C ARG A 22 11.63 -4.62 8.26
N TRP A 23 10.41 -4.09 8.17
CA TRP A 23 10.01 -2.88 8.90
C TRP A 23 9.97 -3.08 10.42
N GLY A 24 10.01 -4.32 10.91
CA GLY A 24 10.08 -4.62 12.34
C GLY A 24 8.84 -4.15 13.10
N LEU A 25 7.70 -4.03 12.41
CA LEU A 25 6.44 -3.49 12.96
C LEU A 25 5.74 -4.43 13.95
N CYS A 26 6.28 -5.63 14.19
CA CYS A 26 5.79 -6.56 15.21
C CYS A 26 6.80 -6.75 16.34
N ASN A 27 6.26 -6.97 17.53
CA ASN A 27 7.05 -7.32 18.70
C ASN A 27 7.88 -8.59 18.43
N ALA A 28 9.14 -8.58 18.88
CA ALA A 28 10.11 -9.68 18.74
C ALA A 28 9.63 -11.06 19.26
N VAL A 29 8.51 -11.10 19.98
CA VAL A 29 7.88 -12.28 20.59
C VAL A 29 7.25 -13.24 19.56
N LYS A 30 7.07 -12.82 18.30
CA LYS A 30 6.42 -13.66 17.26
C LYS A 30 7.36 -14.65 16.54
N LYS A 31 8.63 -14.72 16.93
CA LYS A 31 9.57 -15.73 16.39
C LYS A 31 9.51 -17.01 17.21
N VAL A 32 8.95 -18.07 16.64
CA VAL A 32 8.99 -19.43 17.21
C VAL A 32 10.04 -20.24 16.46
N MET A 33 11.03 -20.76 17.18
CA MET A 33 12.18 -21.48 16.59
C MET A 33 12.90 -20.70 15.47
N GLY A 34 12.99 -19.37 15.60
CA GLY A 34 13.68 -18.50 14.63
C GLY A 34 12.86 -18.12 13.40
N ALA A 35 11.68 -18.71 13.19
CA ALA A 35 10.76 -18.35 12.10
C ALA A 35 9.62 -17.47 12.60
N TRP A 36 9.21 -16.50 11.77
CA TRP A 36 8.03 -15.67 12.03
C TRP A 36 6.74 -16.50 11.98
N GLN A 37 5.81 -16.18 12.89
CA GLN A 37 4.48 -16.73 12.90
C GLN A 37 3.45 -15.59 12.81
N TYR A 38 2.71 -15.55 11.70
CA TYR A 38 1.62 -14.60 11.47
C TYR A 38 0.37 -15.02 12.24
N ASP A 39 -0.27 -14.04 12.89
CA ASP A 39 -1.60 -14.14 13.50
C ASP A 39 -2.64 -13.31 12.72
N ASP A 40 -3.90 -13.35 13.17
CA ASP A 40 -5.00 -12.66 12.48
C ASP A 40 -4.79 -11.13 12.41
N THR A 41 -4.15 -10.53 13.43
CA THR A 41 -3.83 -9.09 13.43
C THR A 41 -2.78 -8.75 12.38
N ASP A 42 -1.79 -9.63 12.16
CA ASP A 42 -0.81 -9.44 11.09
C ASP A 42 -1.49 -9.53 9.72
N LEU A 43 -2.47 -10.43 9.56
CA LEU A 43 -3.21 -10.56 8.31
C LEU A 43 -4.05 -9.33 7.98
N GLU A 44 -4.70 -8.72 8.97
CA GLU A 44 -5.41 -7.45 8.80
C GLU A 44 -4.45 -6.34 8.33
N ARG A 45 -3.27 -6.26 8.95
CA ARG A 45 -2.24 -5.27 8.57
C ARG A 45 -1.68 -5.51 7.18
N LEU A 46 -1.43 -6.77 6.80
CA LEU A 46 -0.97 -7.13 5.47
C LEU A 46 -2.03 -6.81 4.40
N SER A 47 -3.32 -7.02 4.70
CA SER A 47 -4.40 -6.62 3.80
C SER A 47 -4.43 -5.10 3.58
N LEU A 48 -4.17 -4.31 4.63
CA LEU A 48 -4.04 -2.87 4.50
C LEU A 48 -2.82 -2.46 3.66
N ILE A 49 -1.67 -3.09 3.87
CA ILE A 49 -0.46 -2.87 3.07
C ILE A 49 -0.73 -3.15 1.59
N MET A 50 -1.41 -4.25 1.27
CA MET A 50 -1.81 -4.57 -0.11
C MET A 50 -2.70 -3.46 -0.69
N THR A 51 -3.69 -2.99 0.09
CA THR A 51 -4.59 -1.93 -0.34
C THR A 51 -3.83 -0.64 -0.67
N LEU A 52 -2.87 -0.25 0.18
CA LEU A 52 -2.05 0.94 -0.06
C LEU A 52 -1.16 0.76 -1.30
N HIS A 53 -0.58 -0.41 -1.50
CA HIS A 53 0.19 -0.71 -2.70
C HIS A 53 -0.68 -0.64 -3.97
N ASP A 54 -1.92 -1.16 -3.93
CA ASP A 54 -2.86 -1.12 -5.05
C ASP A 54 -3.32 0.30 -5.40
N ILE A 55 -3.38 1.20 -4.41
CA ILE A 55 -3.61 2.64 -4.62
C ILE A 55 -2.38 3.32 -5.24
N GLY A 56 -1.22 2.67 -5.20
CA GLY A 56 0.04 3.16 -5.76
C GLY A 56 0.92 3.89 -4.75
N PHE A 57 0.77 3.64 -3.44
CA PHE A 57 1.73 4.11 -2.44
C PHE A 57 3.07 3.39 -2.61
N GLU A 58 4.16 4.15 -2.44
CA GLU A 58 5.52 3.60 -2.44
C GLU A 58 5.79 2.87 -1.11
N SER A 59 6.67 1.86 -1.11
CA SER A 59 6.98 1.07 0.10
C SER A 59 7.41 1.94 1.29
N SER A 60 8.10 3.07 1.05
CA SER A 60 8.47 4.03 2.08
C SER A 60 7.28 4.80 2.66
N GLU A 61 6.29 5.16 1.85
CA GLU A 61 5.06 5.82 2.29
C GLU A 61 4.20 4.85 3.13
N ILE A 62 4.13 3.59 2.69
CA ILE A 62 3.43 2.52 3.41
C ILE A 62 4.10 2.27 4.77
N GLU A 63 5.43 2.20 4.84
CA GLU A 63 6.15 2.04 6.11
C GLU A 63 5.81 3.16 7.10
N ILE A 64 5.80 4.42 6.65
CA ILE A 64 5.43 5.58 7.47
C ILE A 64 3.98 5.44 7.96
N TYR A 65 3.04 5.15 7.06
CA TYR A 65 1.63 4.97 7.41
C TYR A 65 1.45 3.89 8.48
N MET A 66 2.15 2.76 8.32
CA MET A 66 2.03 1.63 9.23
C MET A 66 2.70 1.89 10.59
N LYS A 67 3.81 2.64 10.65
CA LYS A 67 4.37 3.11 11.93
C LYS A 67 3.38 3.99 12.68
N LEU A 68 2.77 4.95 11.99
CA LEU A 68 1.74 5.81 12.57
C LEU A 68 0.53 5.03 13.05
N LEU A 69 0.10 4.00 12.31
CA LEU A 69 -1.01 3.13 12.74
C LEU A 69 -0.74 2.44 14.08
N LEU A 70 0.53 2.12 14.36
CA LEU A 70 0.94 1.43 15.58
C LEU A 70 1.26 2.39 16.73
N GLU A 71 1.59 3.64 16.43
CA GLU A 71 1.69 4.74 17.38
C GLU A 71 0.27 5.12 17.84
N LYS A 72 -0.12 4.64 19.03
CA LYS A 72 -1.50 4.70 19.55
C LYS A 72 -2.04 6.11 19.87
N GLU A 73 -1.20 7.15 19.92
CA GLU A 73 -1.63 8.49 20.31
C GLU A 73 -1.50 9.49 19.14
N ASN A 74 -2.60 10.19 18.83
CA ASN A 74 -2.66 11.36 17.93
C ASN A 74 -2.11 11.18 16.50
N SER A 75 -2.06 9.95 15.97
CA SER A 75 -1.55 9.66 14.63
C SER A 75 -2.63 9.68 13.53
N GLU A 76 -3.91 9.77 13.89
CA GLU A 76 -5.04 9.74 12.95
C GLU A 76 -4.98 10.89 11.94
N ASP A 77 -4.76 12.12 12.41
CA ASP A 77 -4.65 13.31 11.54
C ASP A 77 -3.48 13.18 10.55
N GLN A 78 -2.37 12.57 10.98
CA GLN A 78 -1.21 12.37 10.12
C GLN A 78 -1.49 11.31 9.05
N ARG A 79 -2.14 10.21 9.42
CA ARG A 79 -2.58 9.18 8.46
C ARG A 79 -3.60 9.73 7.46
N LEU A 80 -4.56 10.52 7.92
CA LEU A 80 -5.52 11.21 7.04
C LEU A 80 -4.81 12.15 6.06
N LYS A 81 -3.82 12.90 6.55
CA LYS A 81 -3.02 13.79 5.69
C LYS A 81 -2.30 13.03 4.58
N ILE A 82 -1.66 11.89 4.90
CA ILE A 82 -1.00 11.03 3.90
C ILE A 82 -2.00 10.57 2.82
N LEU A 83 -3.21 10.18 3.22
CA LEU A 83 -4.26 9.74 2.29
C LEU A 83 -4.77 10.90 1.41
N GLU A 84 -5.01 12.09 1.98
CA GLU A 84 -5.45 13.26 1.22
C GLU A 84 -4.37 13.77 0.25
N ASP A 85 -3.10 13.71 0.65
CA ASP A 85 -1.98 14.06 -0.23
C ASP A 85 -1.94 13.11 -1.44
N LYS A 86 -2.06 11.80 -1.21
CA LYS A 86 -2.12 10.82 -2.31
C LYS A 86 -3.34 11.04 -3.21
N ARG A 87 -4.50 11.28 -2.60
CA ARG A 87 -5.75 11.56 -3.33
C ARG A 87 -5.62 12.77 -4.25
N ARG A 88 -4.99 13.86 -3.78
CA ARG A 88 -4.74 15.05 -4.61
C ARG A 88 -3.82 14.74 -5.78
N ASN A 89 -2.72 14.02 -5.55
CA ASN A 89 -1.80 13.64 -6.62
C ASN A 89 -2.49 12.79 -7.71
N ILE A 90 -3.31 11.82 -7.30
CA ILE A 90 -4.08 10.99 -8.23
C ILE A 90 -5.07 11.85 -9.04
N LEU A 91 -5.72 12.83 -8.41
CA LEU A 91 -6.65 13.73 -9.09
C LEU A 91 -5.94 14.60 -10.13
N ASP A 92 -4.76 15.13 -9.80
CA ASP A 92 -3.94 15.92 -10.72
C ASP A 92 -3.50 15.07 -11.94
N ASP A 93 -3.12 13.81 -11.71
CA ASP A 93 -2.79 12.86 -12.77
C ASP A 93 -3.98 12.55 -13.67
N ILE A 94 -5.19 12.41 -13.10
CA ILE A 94 -6.42 12.23 -13.87
C ILE A 94 -6.65 13.44 -14.78
N HIS A 95 -6.56 14.66 -14.25
CA HIS A 95 -6.74 15.88 -15.05
C HIS A 95 -5.71 16.00 -16.17
N LEU A 96 -4.46 15.59 -15.93
CA LEU A 96 -3.44 15.54 -16.97
C LEU A 96 -3.79 14.52 -18.07
N LYS A 97 -4.23 13.31 -17.69
CA LYS A 97 -4.62 12.26 -18.63
C LYS A 97 -5.86 12.63 -19.44
N GLU A 98 -6.84 13.29 -18.84
CA GLU A 98 -8.01 13.84 -19.54
C GLU A 98 -7.58 14.84 -20.62
N LYS A 99 -6.64 15.73 -20.31
CA LYS A 99 -6.10 16.68 -21.28
C LYS A 99 -5.35 15.99 -22.42
N GLN A 100 -4.57 14.95 -22.12
CA GLN A 100 -3.90 14.14 -23.14
C GLN A 100 -4.90 13.43 -24.07
N LEU A 101 -5.99 12.89 -23.51
CA LEU A 101 -7.06 12.26 -24.29
C LEU A 101 -7.73 13.25 -25.24
N ASN A 102 -8.01 14.47 -24.78
CA ASN A 102 -8.56 15.53 -25.63
C ASN A 102 -7.66 15.85 -26.83
N TYR A 103 -6.33 15.87 -26.65
CA TYR A 103 -5.41 16.07 -27.76
C TYR A 103 -5.45 14.89 -28.75
N LEU A 104 -5.52 13.65 -28.26
CA LEU A 104 -5.65 12.47 -29.12
C LEU A 104 -6.94 12.51 -29.93
N ASP A 105 -8.07 12.85 -29.31
CA ASP A 105 -9.35 12.91 -29.99
C ASP A 105 -9.41 14.04 -31.01
N TYR A 106 -8.78 15.18 -30.73
CA TYR A 106 -8.60 16.24 -31.72
C TYR A 106 -7.80 15.77 -32.94
N LEU A 107 -6.67 15.09 -32.72
CA LEU A 107 -5.85 14.55 -33.82
C LEU A 107 -6.63 13.51 -34.63
N ARG A 108 -7.35 12.60 -33.96
CA ARG A 108 -8.20 11.61 -34.62
C ARG A 108 -9.27 12.27 -35.47
N TYR A 109 -9.98 13.26 -34.94
CA TYR A 109 -11.01 14.00 -35.68
C TYR A 109 -10.48 14.62 -36.96
N ASN A 110 -9.28 15.21 -36.92
CA ASN A 110 -8.65 15.80 -38.11
C ASN A 110 -8.27 14.79 -39.19
N ILE A 111 -8.03 13.51 -38.83
CA ILE A 111 -7.72 12.44 -39.80
C ILE A 111 -8.98 11.91 -40.48
N TYR A 112 -10.10 11.83 -39.75
CA TYR A 112 -11.37 11.33 -40.27
C TYR A 112 -12.21 12.39 -41.00
N LYS A 113 -11.69 13.62 -41.12
CA LYS A 113 -12.28 14.70 -41.89
C LYS A 113 -11.72 14.72 -43.31
#